data_AF-K1RZE6-F1
#
_entry.id   AF-K1RZE6-F1
#
_cell.length_a   1.000
_cell.length_b   1.000
_cell.length_c   1.000
_cell.angle_alpha   90.00
_cell.angle_beta   90.00
_cell.angle_gamma   90.00
#
_symmetry.space_group_name_H-M   'P 1'
#
loop_
_entity.id
_entity.type
_entity.pdbx_description
1 polymer ?
#
loop_
_entity_poly.entity_id
_entity_poly.type
_entity_poly.pdbx_seq_one_letter_code
_entity_poly.pdbx_strand_id
1 'polypeptide(L)'
;MYDGQVKEEVLKRFREMGYNVECQILCAADYGVPQLRKRLVYMGVRADIGTPKFPEKVLTSDNYISCREAIDDLPSRVEELGEDLDQYSSAPRTEYQRKMRGNCTVLHNHVATAHKQFVKDTIALVPEGGNWKDLPVGVGENRKFHEAWTRYDGNKPSRTIDTGHRNHFHYQYNRVPTIRENARLQSFPDDFVFTGTKTQQNRQVGNAVPPLLGYYLGKALLNII
;
A
#
# COMPACT_ATOMS: atom_id res chain seq x y z
N MET A 1 -0.11 22.13 -14.17
CA MET A 1 -1.41 21.63 -13.64
C MET A 1 -2.03 22.77 -12.84
N TYR A 2 -2.92 23.58 -13.45
CA TYR A 2 -3.77 24.66 -12.91
C TYR A 2 -3.30 25.57 -11.73
N ASP A 3 -2.01 25.69 -11.45
CA ASP A 3 -1.43 26.64 -10.46
C ASP A 3 -2.18 26.77 -9.11
N GLY A 4 -2.73 25.65 -8.61
CA GLY A 4 -3.49 25.63 -7.35
C GLY A 4 -4.94 26.13 -7.41
N GLN A 5 -5.46 26.57 -8.56
CA GLN A 5 -6.83 27.10 -8.71
C GLN A 5 -7.92 26.15 -8.21
N VAL A 6 -7.77 24.84 -8.47
CA VAL A 6 -8.73 23.82 -8.00
C VAL A 6 -8.72 23.74 -6.47
N LYS A 7 -7.55 23.84 -5.83
CA LYS A 7 -7.45 23.83 -4.37
C LYS A 7 -8.17 25.04 -3.78
N GLU A 8 -7.91 26.23 -4.31
CA GLU A 8 -8.51 27.46 -3.80
C GLU A 8 -10.03 27.47 -3.98
N GLU A 9 -10.54 27.00 -5.11
CA GLU A 9 -11.99 26.88 -5.33
C GLU A 9 -12.66 25.91 -4.36
N VAL A 10 -12.02 24.76 -4.07
CA VAL A 10 -12.53 23.82 -3.05
C VAL A 10 -12.57 24.49 -1.67
N LEU A 11 -11.48 25.14 -1.25
CA LEU A 11 -11.42 25.82 0.05
C LEU A 11 -12.47 26.94 0.16
N LYS A 12 -12.63 27.73 -0.91
CA LYS A 12 -13.62 28.80 -0.98
C LYS A 12 -15.04 28.27 -0.78
N ARG A 13 -15.44 27.23 -1.54
CA ARG A 13 -16.80 26.66 -1.45
C ARG A 13 -17.12 26.13 -0.06
N PHE A 14 -16.19 25.43 0.59
CA PHE A 14 -16.39 24.95 1.95
C PHE A 14 -16.57 26.10 2.95
N ARG A 15 -15.80 27.19 2.82
CA ARG A 15 -15.95 28.39 3.67
C ARG A 15 -17.29 29.08 3.46
N GLU A 16 -17.74 29.20 2.20
CA GLU A 16 -19.08 29.74 1.86
C GLU A 16 -20.21 28.89 2.44
N MET A 17 -19.99 27.57 2.59
CA MET A 17 -20.92 26.65 3.25
C MET A 17 -20.83 26.65 4.78
N GLY A 18 -20.02 27.52 5.39
CA GLY A 18 -19.88 27.64 6.84
C GLY A 18 -18.93 26.62 7.47
N TYR A 19 -17.91 26.15 6.75
CA TYR A 19 -16.86 25.26 7.28
C TYR A 19 -15.51 25.99 7.41
N ASN A 20 -14.81 25.70 8.51
CA ASN A 20 -13.36 25.86 8.58
C ASN A 20 -12.72 24.70 7.83
N VAL A 21 -11.83 24.97 6.88
CA VAL A 21 -11.23 23.95 6.02
C VAL A 21 -9.74 24.19 5.80
N GLU A 22 -8.96 23.12 5.91
CA GLU A 22 -7.54 23.09 5.58
C GLU A 22 -7.21 21.88 4.69
N CYS A 23 -6.07 21.94 4.00
CA CYS A 23 -5.59 20.81 3.22
C CYS A 23 -4.08 20.58 3.41
N GLN A 24 -3.69 19.30 3.43
CA GLN A 24 -2.30 18.90 3.60
C GLN A 24 -1.97 17.67 2.74
N ILE A 25 -0.73 17.57 2.28
CA ILE A 25 -0.20 16.35 1.68
C ILE A 25 0.36 15.47 2.80
N LEU A 26 -0.21 14.28 2.95
CA LEU A 26 0.20 13.29 3.94
C LEU A 26 0.87 12.10 3.25
N CYS A 27 1.96 11.57 3.82
CA CYS A 27 2.56 10.31 3.37
C CYS A 27 2.11 9.19 4.31
N ALA A 28 1.52 8.13 3.78
CA ALA A 28 1.03 7.01 4.59
C ALA A 28 2.14 6.36 5.47
N ALA A 29 3.39 6.37 5.01
CA ALA A 29 4.55 5.88 5.77
C ALA A 29 4.80 6.65 7.08
N ASP A 30 4.49 7.94 7.12
CA ASP A 30 4.56 8.75 8.35
C ASP A 30 3.59 8.21 9.44
N TYR A 31 2.63 7.37 9.07
CA TYR A 31 1.54 6.85 9.89
C TYR A 31 1.59 5.32 10.09
N GLY A 32 2.76 4.71 9.91
CA GLY A 32 2.96 3.27 10.13
C GLY A 32 2.42 2.38 9.01
N VAL A 33 2.14 2.93 7.82
CA VAL A 33 1.81 2.13 6.64
C VAL A 33 3.12 1.77 5.91
N PRO A 34 3.39 0.49 5.60
CA PRO A 34 4.59 0.07 4.87
C PRO A 34 4.60 0.46 3.38
N GLN A 35 4.21 1.69 3.05
CA GLN A 35 4.08 2.20 1.70
C GLN A 35 4.32 3.71 1.61
N LEU A 36 5.15 4.11 0.64
CA LEU A 36 5.32 5.50 0.23
C LEU A 36 4.14 5.94 -0.65
N ARG A 37 3.02 6.31 -0.01
CA ARG A 37 1.81 6.81 -0.67
C ARG A 37 1.47 8.21 -0.17
N LYS A 38 1.65 9.21 -1.04
CA LYS A 38 1.21 10.58 -0.75
C LYS A 38 -0.27 10.76 -1.12
N ARG A 39 -1.01 11.47 -0.29
CA ARG A 39 -2.41 11.86 -0.51
C ARG A 39 -2.60 13.31 -0.12
N LEU A 40 -3.25 14.09 -1.00
CA LEU A 40 -3.79 15.39 -0.64
C LEU A 40 -5.10 15.15 0.10
N VAL A 41 -5.18 15.62 1.35
CA VAL A 41 -6.36 15.46 2.20
C VAL A 41 -6.90 16.84 2.53
N TYR A 42 -8.21 17.01 2.38
CA TYR A 42 -8.96 18.17 2.86
C TYR A 42 -9.68 17.76 4.14
N MET A 43 -9.54 18.57 5.20
CA MET A 43 -10.28 18.40 6.45
C MET A 43 -11.15 19.63 6.63
N GLY A 44 -12.47 19.43 6.65
CA GLY A 44 -13.46 20.46 6.89
C GLY A 44 -14.21 20.18 8.18
N VAL A 45 -14.33 21.18 9.05
CA VAL A 45 -15.10 21.15 10.30
C VAL A 45 -16.07 22.33 10.26
N ARG A 46 -17.33 22.13 10.69
CA ARG A 46 -18.32 23.21 10.71
C ARG A 46 -17.80 24.36 11.59
N ALA A 47 -17.97 25.61 11.16
CA ALA A 47 -17.27 26.75 11.75
C ALA A 47 -17.61 27.00 13.23
N ASP A 48 -18.81 26.62 13.65
CA ASP A 48 -19.30 26.67 15.04
C ASP A 48 -18.83 25.49 15.91
N ILE A 49 -18.25 24.43 15.31
CA ILE A 49 -17.73 23.26 16.03
C ILE A 49 -16.24 23.42 16.35
N GLY A 50 -15.43 23.84 15.39
CA GLY A 50 -13.99 23.98 15.61
C GLY A 50 -13.18 24.20 14.34
N THR A 51 -11.86 24.05 14.46
CA THR A 51 -10.90 24.25 13.37
C THR A 51 -10.22 22.93 13.03
N PRO A 52 -10.06 22.59 11.73
CA PRO A 52 -9.30 21.42 11.30
C PRO A 52 -7.91 21.35 11.92
N LYS A 53 -7.49 20.14 12.29
CA LYS A 53 -6.12 19.85 12.74
C LYS A 53 -5.70 18.49 12.26
N PHE A 54 -4.64 18.44 11.45
CA PHE A 54 -4.09 17.19 10.95
C PHE A 54 -3.31 16.42 12.03
N PRO A 55 -3.25 15.08 11.94
CA PRO A 55 -2.46 14.28 12.88
C PRO A 55 -0.96 14.50 12.68
N GLU A 56 -0.24 14.59 13.79
CA GLU A 56 1.22 14.57 13.79
C GLU A 56 1.74 13.24 13.24
N LYS A 57 2.91 13.31 12.60
CA LYS A 57 3.62 12.13 12.10
C LYS A 57 4.05 11.27 13.27
N VAL A 58 3.89 9.95 13.15
CA VAL A 58 4.33 9.00 14.19
C VAL A 58 5.65 8.32 13.85
N LEU A 59 6.04 8.34 12.58
CA LEU A 59 7.31 7.81 12.07
C LEU A 59 8.02 8.84 11.20
N THR A 60 9.32 8.65 11.02
CA THR A 60 10.20 9.36 10.09
C THR A 60 10.85 8.36 9.13
N SER A 61 11.57 8.86 8.12
CA SER A 61 12.24 8.00 7.13
C SER A 61 13.20 6.97 7.72
N ASP A 62 13.72 7.22 8.92
CA ASP A 62 14.73 6.38 9.57
C ASP A 62 14.10 5.15 10.26
N ASN A 63 12.79 5.16 10.49
CA ASN A 63 12.07 4.10 11.19
C ASN A 63 10.78 3.67 10.48
N TYR A 64 10.65 3.95 9.18
CA TYR A 64 9.53 3.43 8.41
C TYR A 64 9.56 1.90 8.35
N ILE A 65 8.35 1.32 8.37
CA ILE A 65 8.16 -0.12 8.27
C ILE A 65 8.46 -0.58 6.85
N SER A 66 9.38 -1.53 6.73
CA SER A 66 9.82 -2.07 5.46
C SER A 66 8.86 -3.13 4.90
N CYS A 67 9.00 -3.45 3.60
CA CYS A 67 8.23 -4.54 2.98
C CYS A 67 8.45 -5.86 3.73
N ARG A 68 9.71 -6.19 4.07
CA ARG A 68 10.07 -7.43 4.77
C ARG A 68 9.41 -7.50 6.14
N GLU A 69 9.49 -6.43 6.93
CA GLU A 69 8.80 -6.37 8.23
C GLU A 69 7.29 -6.51 8.13
N ALA A 70 6.70 -6.17 6.98
CA ALA A 70 5.26 -6.26 6.77
C ALA A 70 4.77 -7.65 6.36
N ILE A 71 5.56 -8.41 5.58
CA ILE A 71 5.06 -9.60 4.88
C ILE A 71 5.95 -10.86 4.97
N ASP A 72 7.11 -10.86 5.65
CA ASP A 72 7.98 -12.06 5.66
C ASP A 72 7.41 -13.29 6.38
N ASP A 73 6.40 -13.11 7.24
CA ASP A 73 5.74 -14.21 7.96
C ASP A 73 4.74 -14.97 7.06
N LEU A 74 4.40 -14.39 5.91
CA LEU A 74 3.49 -15.02 4.95
C LEU A 74 4.18 -16.16 4.18
N PRO A 75 3.43 -17.21 3.81
CA PRO A 75 3.94 -18.27 2.94
C PRO A 75 4.56 -17.74 1.63
N SER A 76 5.63 -18.36 1.15
CA SER A 76 6.39 -17.85 0.01
C SER A 76 5.63 -17.89 -1.32
N ARG A 77 4.70 -18.85 -1.47
CA ARG A 77 3.96 -19.14 -2.71
C ARG A 77 4.87 -19.32 -3.94
N VAL A 78 6.02 -19.95 -3.73
CA VAL A 78 7.00 -20.27 -4.79
C VAL A 78 6.69 -21.62 -5.44
N GLU A 79 6.51 -22.65 -4.61
CA GLU A 79 6.22 -24.03 -5.07
C GLU A 79 4.74 -24.26 -5.37
N GLU A 80 3.85 -23.50 -4.72
CA GLU A 80 2.40 -23.62 -4.85
C GLU A 80 1.73 -22.25 -4.91
N LEU A 81 0.53 -22.20 -5.51
CA LEU A 81 -0.21 -20.94 -5.64
C LEU A 81 -0.95 -20.53 -4.37
N GLY A 82 -1.24 -21.46 -3.46
CA GLY A 82 -2.13 -21.26 -2.32
C GLY A 82 -3.61 -21.30 -2.69
N GLU A 83 -4.46 -21.23 -1.67
CA GLU A 83 -5.92 -21.25 -1.79
C GLU A 83 -6.54 -20.00 -1.14
N ASP A 84 -7.80 -19.70 -1.41
CA ASP A 84 -8.47 -18.55 -0.81
C ASP A 84 -8.68 -18.71 0.70
N LEU A 85 -8.74 -19.96 1.18
CA LEU A 85 -8.68 -20.35 2.59
C LEU A 85 -7.37 -21.09 2.80
N ASP A 86 -6.43 -20.44 3.47
CA ASP A 86 -5.07 -20.94 3.61
C ASP A 86 -4.60 -20.86 5.07
N GLN A 87 -3.39 -21.37 5.33
CA GLN A 87 -2.77 -21.33 6.64
C GLN A 87 -1.53 -20.44 6.63
N TYR A 88 -1.25 -19.84 7.78
CA TYR A 88 0.03 -19.18 7.99
C TYR A 88 1.13 -20.22 8.15
N SER A 89 2.27 -20.00 7.50
CA SER A 89 3.45 -20.87 7.59
C SER A 89 4.32 -20.57 8.81
N SER A 90 4.13 -19.41 9.45
CA SER A 90 4.92 -19.01 10.61
C SER A 90 4.13 -18.09 11.56
N ALA A 91 4.66 -17.88 12.76
CA ALA A 91 4.14 -16.89 13.72
C ALA A 91 4.58 -15.47 13.31
N PRO A 92 3.79 -14.42 13.63
CA PRO A 92 4.19 -13.04 13.33
C PRO A 92 5.44 -12.65 14.13
N ARG A 93 6.42 -12.09 13.44
CA ARG A 93 7.74 -11.72 13.97
C ARG A 93 7.81 -10.27 14.40
N THR A 94 7.19 -9.37 13.64
CA THR A 94 7.19 -7.92 13.91
C THR A 94 5.93 -7.47 14.65
N GLU A 95 5.99 -6.29 15.28
CA GLU A 95 4.80 -5.67 15.87
C GLU A 95 3.74 -5.37 14.81
N TYR A 96 4.19 -4.99 13.60
CA TYR A 96 3.30 -4.76 12.47
C TYR A 96 2.53 -6.02 12.09
N GLN A 97 3.24 -7.14 11.93
CA GLN A 97 2.61 -8.43 11.60
C GLN A 97 1.65 -8.87 12.71
N ARG A 98 2.02 -8.72 13.98
CA ARG A 98 1.12 -9.00 15.12
C ARG A 98 -0.15 -8.15 15.05
N LYS A 99 0.00 -6.86 14.74
CA LYS A 99 -1.12 -5.92 14.62
C LYS A 99 -2.03 -6.24 13.43
N MET A 100 -1.47 -6.56 12.26
CA MET A 100 -2.27 -6.89 11.08
C MET A 100 -2.95 -8.25 11.23
N ARG A 101 -2.24 -9.25 11.77
CA ARG A 101 -2.78 -10.59 11.95
C ARG A 101 -3.83 -10.68 13.06
N GLY A 102 -3.63 -9.97 14.18
CA GLY A 102 -4.51 -10.08 15.34
C GLY A 102 -4.66 -11.54 15.78
N ASN A 103 -5.91 -12.00 15.90
CA ASN A 103 -6.24 -13.37 16.27
C ASN A 103 -6.50 -14.29 15.06
N CYS A 104 -6.18 -13.85 13.84
CA CYS A 104 -6.45 -14.65 12.63
C CYS A 104 -5.58 -15.91 12.61
N THR A 105 -6.27 -17.05 12.51
CA THR A 105 -5.67 -18.37 12.29
C THR A 105 -5.79 -18.84 10.84
N VAL A 106 -6.75 -18.28 10.10
CA VAL A 106 -6.99 -18.54 8.67
C VAL A 106 -6.46 -17.37 7.84
N LEU A 107 -5.73 -17.70 6.78
CA LEU A 107 -5.14 -16.74 5.86
C LEU A 107 -6.01 -16.61 4.60
N HIS A 108 -6.57 -15.43 4.40
CA HIS A 108 -7.42 -15.12 3.24
C HIS A 108 -6.68 -14.33 2.15
N ASN A 109 -7.11 -14.53 0.90
CA ASN A 109 -6.66 -13.78 -0.28
C ASN A 109 -5.14 -13.87 -0.57
N HIS A 110 -4.47 -14.93 -0.12
CA HIS A 110 -3.03 -15.12 -0.31
C HIS A 110 -2.71 -16.08 -1.48
N VAL A 111 -3.35 -15.84 -2.62
CA VAL A 111 -3.19 -16.68 -3.82
C VAL A 111 -2.25 -16.01 -4.84
N ALA A 112 -1.15 -16.68 -5.17
CA ALA A 112 -0.19 -16.22 -6.17
C ALA A 112 -0.75 -16.28 -7.59
N THR A 113 -0.07 -15.58 -8.51
CA THR A 113 -0.39 -15.64 -9.94
C THR A 113 0.52 -16.66 -10.60
N ALA A 114 -0.05 -17.59 -11.37
CA ALA A 114 0.71 -18.49 -12.23
C ALA A 114 1.34 -17.71 -13.39
N HIS A 115 2.60 -17.31 -13.24
CA HIS A 115 3.36 -16.65 -14.30
C HIS A 115 3.95 -17.66 -15.27
N LYS A 116 4.01 -17.29 -16.55
CA LYS A 116 4.79 -18.03 -17.56
C LYS A 116 6.26 -18.05 -17.17
N GLN A 117 7.00 -19.11 -17.52
CA GLN A 117 8.39 -19.28 -17.12
C GLN A 117 9.27 -18.09 -17.52
N PHE A 118 9.18 -17.62 -18.76
CA PHE A 118 9.96 -16.45 -19.22
C PHE A 118 9.74 -15.19 -18.38
N VAL A 119 8.54 -15.01 -17.80
CA VAL A 119 8.25 -13.87 -16.91
C VAL A 119 8.99 -14.05 -15.58
N LYS A 120 8.97 -15.27 -15.01
CA LYS A 120 9.74 -15.58 -13.80
C LYS A 120 11.23 -15.38 -14.02
N ASP A 121 11.75 -15.84 -15.16
CA ASP A 121 13.15 -15.69 -15.54
C ASP A 121 13.52 -14.21 -15.71
N THR A 122 12.65 -13.40 -16.33
CA THR A 122 12.86 -11.95 -16.47
C THR A 122 12.86 -11.26 -15.11
N ILE A 123 11.92 -11.60 -14.21
CA ILE A 123 11.87 -11.05 -12.86
C ILE A 123 13.16 -11.40 -12.10
N ALA A 124 13.67 -12.63 -12.26
CA ALA A 124 14.90 -13.08 -11.60
C ALA A 124 16.14 -12.26 -11.96
N LEU A 125 16.16 -11.63 -13.14
CA LEU A 125 17.24 -10.75 -13.58
C LEU A 125 17.19 -9.36 -12.93
N VAL A 126 16.06 -8.98 -12.33
CA VAL A 126 15.92 -7.70 -11.63
C VAL A 126 16.38 -7.88 -10.18
N PRO A 127 17.42 -7.16 -9.70
CA PRO A 127 17.87 -7.24 -8.32
C PRO A 127 16.84 -6.63 -7.35
N GLU A 128 16.93 -6.95 -6.06
CA GLU A 128 16.10 -6.34 -5.00
C GLU A 128 16.22 -4.80 -5.04
N GLY A 129 15.09 -4.10 -5.09
CA GLY A 129 15.04 -2.64 -5.30
C GLY A 129 15.32 -2.15 -6.72
N GLY A 130 15.61 -3.06 -7.66
CA GLY A 130 15.85 -2.78 -9.08
C GLY A 130 14.58 -2.59 -9.90
N ASN A 131 14.75 -2.27 -11.18
CA ASN A 131 13.68 -2.10 -12.16
C ASN A 131 14.14 -2.48 -13.59
N TRP A 132 13.35 -2.11 -14.60
CA TRP A 132 13.66 -2.37 -16.02
C TRP A 132 15.04 -1.90 -16.48
N LYS A 133 15.66 -0.92 -15.82
CA LYS A 133 17.01 -0.43 -16.15
C LYS A 133 18.13 -1.43 -15.84
N ASP A 134 17.86 -2.38 -14.96
CA ASP A 134 18.81 -3.42 -14.56
C ASP A 134 18.77 -4.64 -15.50
N LEU A 135 17.81 -4.69 -16.43
CA LEU A 135 17.66 -5.78 -17.37
C LEU A 135 18.73 -5.73 -18.48
N PRO A 136 19.24 -6.89 -18.93
CA PRO A 136 20.10 -6.96 -20.10
C PRO A 136 19.43 -6.41 -21.36
N VAL A 137 20.24 -5.88 -22.28
CA VAL A 137 19.78 -5.43 -23.61
C VAL A 137 19.01 -6.57 -24.30
N GLY A 138 17.86 -6.25 -24.90
CA GLY A 138 16.96 -7.22 -25.53
C GLY A 138 15.96 -7.89 -24.60
N VAL A 139 16.07 -7.73 -23.27
CA VAL A 139 15.17 -8.33 -22.29
C VAL A 139 14.20 -7.29 -21.72
N GLY A 140 12.90 -7.62 -21.67
CA GLY A 140 11.88 -6.77 -21.06
C GLY A 140 11.58 -5.45 -21.80
N GLU A 141 12.14 -5.27 -23.00
CA GLU A 141 12.09 -4.02 -23.78
C GLU A 141 10.68 -3.57 -24.20
N ASN A 142 9.70 -4.46 -24.14
CA ASN A 142 8.29 -4.14 -24.41
C ASN A 142 7.68 -3.16 -23.39
N ARG A 143 8.39 -2.83 -22.29
CA ARG A 143 7.92 -1.92 -21.23
C ARG A 143 9.07 -1.02 -20.74
N LYS A 144 9.25 0.14 -21.39
CA LYS A 144 10.27 1.14 -21.02
C LYS A 144 9.62 2.38 -20.40
N PHE A 145 9.07 2.24 -19.19
CA PHE A 145 8.54 3.36 -18.40
C PHE A 145 8.96 3.24 -16.94
N HIS A 146 8.90 4.34 -16.18
CA HIS A 146 9.54 4.47 -14.86
C HIS A 146 9.21 3.36 -13.84
N GLU A 147 8.04 2.72 -13.93
CA GLU A 147 7.63 1.66 -13.00
C GLU A 147 7.75 0.24 -13.58
N ALA A 148 8.12 0.10 -14.85
CA ALA A 148 8.21 -1.20 -15.49
C ALA A 148 9.25 -2.08 -14.79
N TRP A 149 8.90 -3.35 -14.66
CA TRP A 149 9.74 -4.40 -14.07
C TRP A 149 10.32 -4.09 -12.68
N THR A 150 9.62 -3.32 -11.85
CA THR A 150 10.10 -2.90 -10.53
C THR A 150 10.01 -4.04 -9.52
N ARG A 151 11.15 -4.43 -8.93
CA ARG A 151 11.19 -5.30 -7.74
C ARG A 151 11.22 -4.44 -6.49
N TYR A 152 10.37 -4.76 -5.51
CA TYR A 152 10.43 -4.04 -4.23
C TYR A 152 11.79 -4.21 -3.54
N ASP A 153 12.15 -3.20 -2.76
CA ASP A 153 13.26 -3.25 -1.81
C ASP A 153 12.69 -3.73 -0.48
N GLY A 154 13.13 -4.89 -0.01
CA GLY A 154 12.64 -5.51 1.21
C GLY A 154 12.93 -4.68 2.46
N ASN A 155 13.94 -3.81 2.41
CA ASN A 155 14.37 -2.96 3.52
C ASN A 155 13.77 -1.55 3.47
N LYS A 156 12.86 -1.29 2.54
CA LYS A 156 12.13 -0.02 2.42
C LYS A 156 10.63 -0.25 2.37
N PRO A 157 9.80 0.77 2.67
CA PRO A 157 8.38 0.68 2.40
C PRO A 157 8.11 0.47 0.91
N SER A 158 7.00 -0.15 0.56
CA SER A 158 6.66 -0.38 -0.83
C SER A 158 6.46 0.93 -1.58
N ARG A 159 6.61 0.88 -2.90
CA ARG A 159 6.02 1.92 -3.76
C ARG A 159 4.51 1.88 -3.68
N THR A 160 3.87 2.91 -4.24
CA THR A 160 2.41 3.01 -4.26
C THR A 160 1.81 1.76 -4.90
N ILE A 161 0.97 1.06 -4.13
CA ILE A 161 0.26 -0.14 -4.61
C ILE A 161 -0.77 0.32 -5.64
N ASP A 162 -0.65 -0.24 -6.85
CA ASP A 162 -1.54 0.05 -7.97
C ASP A 162 -2.76 -0.88 -7.99
N THR A 163 -3.60 -0.74 -9.02
CA THR A 163 -4.85 -1.48 -9.19
C THR A 163 -4.67 -2.84 -9.89
N GLY A 164 -3.46 -3.42 -9.85
CA GLY A 164 -3.13 -4.72 -10.44
C GLY A 164 -2.34 -4.65 -11.74
N HIS A 165 -1.65 -3.53 -11.99
CA HIS A 165 -0.70 -3.42 -13.08
C HIS A 165 0.52 -4.27 -12.70
N ARG A 166 0.78 -5.33 -13.48
CA ARG A 166 1.85 -6.32 -13.20
C ARG A 166 3.24 -5.77 -13.50
N ASN A 167 3.60 -4.68 -12.82
CA ASN A 167 4.87 -3.96 -12.95
C ASN A 167 5.67 -3.99 -11.65
N HIS A 168 5.01 -4.30 -10.53
CA HIS A 168 5.63 -4.46 -9.23
C HIS A 168 5.76 -5.94 -8.86
N PHE A 169 6.92 -6.33 -8.34
CA PHE A 169 7.24 -7.70 -7.94
C PHE A 169 7.66 -7.80 -6.48
N HIS A 170 7.44 -8.98 -5.90
CA HIS A 170 7.86 -9.30 -4.54
C HIS A 170 9.36 -9.09 -4.37
N TYR A 171 9.79 -8.55 -3.23
CA TYR A 171 11.20 -8.20 -2.99
C TYR A 171 12.13 -9.41 -3.10
N GLN A 172 11.66 -10.60 -2.69
CA GLN A 172 12.44 -11.84 -2.69
C GLN A 172 12.04 -12.85 -3.78
N TYR A 173 10.78 -12.84 -4.25
CA TYR A 173 10.23 -13.95 -5.05
C TYR A 173 9.95 -13.51 -6.48
N ASN A 174 10.07 -14.43 -7.44
CA ASN A 174 9.90 -14.14 -8.87
C ASN A 174 8.43 -14.13 -9.30
N ARG A 175 7.62 -13.33 -8.59
CA ARG A 175 6.18 -13.17 -8.79
C ARG A 175 5.71 -11.78 -8.39
N VAL A 176 4.58 -11.37 -8.95
CA VAL A 176 3.80 -10.25 -8.39
C VAL A 176 3.35 -10.59 -6.95
N PRO A 177 3.19 -9.59 -6.07
CA PRO A 177 2.59 -9.80 -4.77
C PRO A 177 1.15 -10.34 -4.87
N THR A 178 0.75 -11.10 -3.88
CA THR A 178 -0.64 -11.57 -3.66
C THR A 178 -1.53 -10.41 -3.20
N ILE A 179 -2.85 -10.63 -3.20
CA ILE A 179 -3.79 -9.64 -2.68
C ILE A 179 -3.52 -9.38 -1.20
N ARG A 180 -3.29 -10.43 -0.40
CA ARG A 180 -2.96 -10.30 1.03
C ARG A 180 -1.67 -9.51 1.28
N GLU A 181 -0.61 -9.74 0.50
CA GLU A 181 0.63 -8.95 0.62
C GLU A 181 0.36 -7.47 0.30
N ASN A 182 -0.34 -7.17 -0.80
CA ASN A 182 -0.71 -5.81 -1.16
C ASN A 182 -1.62 -5.15 -0.10
N ALA A 183 -2.54 -5.92 0.49
CA ALA A 183 -3.43 -5.47 1.55
C ALA A 183 -2.64 -5.12 2.82
N ARG A 184 -1.70 -5.97 3.24
CA ARG A 184 -0.79 -5.65 4.35
C ARG A 184 0.11 -4.46 4.05
N LEU A 185 0.63 -4.30 2.83
CA LEU A 185 1.37 -3.09 2.46
C LEU A 185 0.48 -1.82 2.43
N GLN A 186 -0.84 -1.99 2.40
CA GLN A 186 -1.82 -0.93 2.61
C GLN A 186 -2.40 -0.88 4.02
N SER A 187 -1.86 -1.62 4.99
CA SER A 187 -2.32 -1.66 6.38
C SER A 187 -3.75 -2.16 6.61
N PHE A 188 -4.25 -3.00 5.69
CA PHE A 188 -5.45 -3.77 5.98
C PHE A 188 -5.14 -4.88 6.99
N PRO A 189 -5.97 -5.06 8.01
CA PRO A 189 -5.87 -6.22 8.89
C PRO A 189 -6.20 -7.52 8.12
N ASP A 190 -5.72 -8.64 8.65
CA ASP A 190 -5.84 -9.95 8.01
C ASP A 190 -7.27 -10.48 8.02
N ASP A 191 -8.11 -10.01 8.94
CA ASP A 191 -9.55 -10.33 9.01
C ASP A 191 -10.39 -9.58 7.95
N PHE A 192 -9.82 -8.59 7.26
CA PHE A 192 -10.47 -7.94 6.14
C PHE A 192 -10.35 -8.81 4.89
N VAL A 193 -11.47 -9.41 4.47
CA VAL A 193 -11.54 -10.31 3.31
C VAL A 193 -12.00 -9.56 2.06
N PHE A 194 -11.22 -9.65 0.98
CA PHE A 194 -11.58 -9.06 -0.31
C PHE A 194 -12.38 -10.07 -1.14
N THR A 195 -13.45 -9.60 -1.77
CA THR A 195 -14.36 -10.44 -2.55
C THR A 195 -14.34 -10.09 -4.04
N GLY A 196 -14.90 -11.00 -4.86
CA GLY A 196 -14.92 -10.87 -6.32
C GLY A 196 -13.66 -11.42 -6.98
N THR A 197 -13.52 -11.16 -8.29
CA THR A 197 -12.38 -11.63 -9.09
C THR A 197 -11.06 -11.02 -8.62
N LYS A 198 -9.93 -11.67 -8.92
CA LYS A 198 -8.59 -11.16 -8.59
C LYS A 198 -8.35 -9.72 -9.10
N THR A 199 -8.89 -9.38 -10.27
CA THR A 199 -8.81 -8.01 -10.82
C THR A 199 -9.61 -7.02 -9.97
N GLN A 200 -10.82 -7.40 -9.52
CA GLN A 200 -11.63 -6.56 -8.63
C GLN A 200 -10.97 -6.40 -7.26
N GLN A 201 -10.38 -7.46 -6.71
CA GLN A 201 -9.65 -7.41 -5.44
C GLN A 201 -8.43 -6.46 -5.53
N ASN A 202 -7.63 -6.55 -6.61
CA ASN A 202 -6.52 -5.62 -6.83
C ASN A 202 -7.00 -4.16 -6.93
N ARG A 203 -8.12 -3.91 -7.61
CA ARG A 203 -8.73 -2.57 -7.68
C ARG A 203 -9.19 -2.08 -6.31
N GLN A 204 -9.81 -2.94 -5.50
CA GLN A 204 -10.25 -2.60 -4.14
C GLN A 204 -9.05 -2.20 -3.28
N VAL A 205 -7.99 -3.00 -3.25
CA VAL A 205 -6.77 -2.67 -2.51
C VAL A 205 -6.14 -1.40 -3.07
N GLY A 206 -5.78 -1.34 -4.35
CA GLY A 206 -5.06 -0.22 -4.97
C GLY A 206 -5.74 1.15 -4.84
N ASN A 207 -7.08 1.19 -4.90
CA ASN A 207 -7.84 2.44 -4.80
C ASN A 207 -8.07 2.91 -3.35
N ALA A 208 -7.89 2.04 -2.36
CA ALA A 208 -8.20 2.36 -0.98
C ALA A 208 -7.33 3.50 -0.41
N VAL A 209 -7.84 4.08 0.67
CA VAL A 209 -7.05 4.81 1.65
C VAL A 209 -6.56 3.78 2.67
N PRO A 210 -5.24 3.74 2.98
CA PRO A 210 -4.72 2.82 3.98
C PRO A 210 -5.44 2.96 5.34
N PRO A 211 -5.94 1.87 5.96
CA PRO A 211 -6.68 1.96 7.22
C PRO A 211 -5.94 2.67 8.36
N LEU A 212 -4.62 2.52 8.49
CA LEU A 212 -3.87 3.27 9.52
C LEU A 212 -3.87 4.77 9.27
N LEU A 213 -3.71 5.24 8.02
CA LEU A 213 -3.83 6.66 7.70
C LEU A 213 -5.25 7.18 8.03
N GLY A 214 -6.27 6.40 7.67
CA GLY A 214 -7.67 6.69 8.02
C GLY A 214 -7.89 6.76 9.54
N TYR A 215 -7.28 5.84 10.31
CA TYR A 215 -7.34 5.82 11.77
C TYR A 215 -6.76 7.10 12.39
N TYR A 216 -5.57 7.54 11.97
CA TYR A 216 -4.97 8.76 12.50
C TYR A 216 -5.75 10.02 12.13
N LEU A 217 -6.29 10.08 10.91
CA LEU A 217 -7.20 11.16 10.50
C LEU A 217 -8.50 11.17 11.32
N GLY A 218 -9.10 10.00 11.55
CA GLY A 218 -10.30 9.85 12.37
C GLY A 218 -10.06 10.24 13.83
N LYS A 219 -8.93 9.85 14.41
CA LYS A 219 -8.53 10.25 15.76
C LYS A 219 -8.29 11.76 15.87
N ALA A 220 -7.66 12.36 14.86
CA ALA A 220 -7.47 13.81 14.83
C ALA A 220 -8.82 14.55 14.77
N LEU A 221 -9.75 14.07 13.94
CA LEU A 221 -11.10 14.62 13.85
C LEU A 221 -11.89 14.46 15.16
N LEU A 222 -11.79 13.30 15.81
CA LEU A 222 -12.45 13.01 17.09
C LEU A 222 -11.97 13.94 18.23
N ASN A 223 -10.74 14.45 18.16
CA ASN A 223 -10.23 15.38 19.16
C ASN A 223 -10.71 16.84 18.95
N ILE A 224 -11.40 17.13 17.84
CA ILE A 224 -11.93 18.45 17.50
C ILE A 224 -13.41 18.57 17.88
N ILE A 225 -14.16 17.48 17.70
CA ILE A 225 -15.61 17.39 17.99
C ILE A 225 -15.88 16.97 19.42
#